data_AF-A0A9E3UW85-F1
#
_entry.id   AF-A0A9E3UW85-F1
#
_cell.length_a   1.000
_cell.length_b   1.000
_cell.length_c   1.000
_cell.angle_alpha   90.00
_cell.angle_beta   90.00
_cell.angle_gamma   90.00
#
_symmetry.space_group_name_H-M   'P 1'
#
loop_
_entity.id
_entity.type
_entity.pdbx_description
1 polymer ?
#
loop_
_entity_poly.entity_id
_entity_poly.type
_entity_poly.pdbx_seq_one_letter_code
_entity_poly.pdbx_strand_id
1 'polypeptide(L)'
;MRLWAESLPPWADVQAPSESARFLDLGSGEREAIQLALDSGADFVLMDESVGRRVARQAGVRVKGTLGVLEDAADRNLIELREAIERLRATNIFIAEELIDGAVRRHETRRRTDDGPATSPTKGRDAGPLR
;
A
#
# COMPACT_ATOMS: atom_id res chain seq x y z
N MET A 1 1.11 -24.12 10.99
CA MET A 1 0.42 -24.33 9.70
C MET A 1 -0.42 -23.09 9.42
N ARG A 2 -0.29 -22.45 8.24
CA ARG A 2 -0.96 -21.18 7.90
C ARG A 2 -2.35 -21.47 7.32
N LEU A 3 -3.31 -21.80 8.19
CA LEU A 3 -4.70 -22.15 7.82
C LEU A 3 -5.38 -21.09 6.93
N TRP A 4 -4.97 -19.81 7.03
CA TRP A 4 -5.52 -18.72 6.22
C TRP A 4 -5.25 -18.88 4.72
N ALA A 5 -4.17 -19.59 4.33
CA ALA A 5 -3.80 -19.78 2.93
C ALA A 5 -4.49 -21.01 2.29
N GLU A 6 -5.25 -21.78 3.08
CA GLU A 6 -5.96 -22.99 2.59
C GLU A 6 -7.29 -22.66 1.91
N SER A 7 -7.89 -21.51 2.24
CA SER A 7 -9.13 -21.01 1.61
C SER A 7 -8.94 -19.55 1.23
N LEU A 8 -8.37 -19.33 0.05
CA LEU A 8 -8.19 -17.99 -0.49
C LEU A 8 -9.55 -17.32 -0.74
N PRO A 9 -9.65 -16.01 -0.51
CA PRO A 9 -10.88 -15.28 -0.80
C PRO A 9 -11.15 -15.25 -2.31
N PRO A 10 -12.42 -15.08 -2.75
CA PRO A 10 -12.78 -15.14 -4.17
C PRO A 10 -12.09 -14.10 -5.06
N TRP A 11 -11.56 -13.03 -4.47
CA TRP A 11 -10.84 -11.98 -5.19
C TRP A 11 -9.34 -12.28 -5.36
N ALA A 12 -8.82 -13.33 -4.73
CA ALA A 12 -7.42 -13.71 -4.88
C ALA A 12 -7.23 -14.63 -6.09
N ASP A 13 -6.21 -14.34 -6.89
CA ASP A 13 -5.79 -15.15 -8.03
C ASP A 13 -4.39 -15.71 -7.77
N VAL A 14 -4.17 -16.96 -8.19
CA VAL A 14 -2.90 -17.68 -7.96
C VAL A 14 -2.26 -17.97 -9.29
N GLN A 15 -1.06 -17.41 -9.48
CA GLN A 15 -0.30 -17.55 -10.70
C GLN A 15 1.15 -17.92 -10.36
N ALA A 16 1.76 -18.73 -11.22
CA ALA A 16 3.19 -18.97 -11.17
C ALA A 16 3.92 -17.86 -11.96
N PRO A 17 5.04 -17.33 -11.45
CA PRO A 17 5.86 -16.43 -12.24
C PRO A 17 6.52 -17.17 -13.40
N SER A 18 6.87 -16.43 -14.44
CA SER A 18 7.81 -16.91 -15.45
C SER A 18 9.18 -17.20 -14.83
N GLU A 19 9.91 -18.17 -15.39
CA GLU A 19 11.28 -18.44 -14.94
C GLU A 19 12.19 -17.26 -15.27
N SER A 20 13.00 -16.85 -14.30
CA SER A 20 13.91 -15.70 -14.44
C SER A 20 15.19 -15.93 -13.67
N ALA A 21 16.33 -15.81 -14.37
CA ALA A 21 17.66 -15.81 -13.77
C ALA A 21 18.04 -14.43 -13.18
N ARG A 22 17.12 -13.46 -13.13
CA ARG A 22 17.35 -12.14 -12.53
C ARG A 22 17.24 -12.23 -11.01
N PHE A 23 17.79 -11.23 -10.31
CA PHE A 23 17.66 -11.09 -8.86
C PHE A 23 18.25 -12.28 -8.07
N LEU A 24 19.44 -12.74 -8.49
CA LEU A 24 20.13 -13.88 -7.87
C LEU A 24 20.48 -13.64 -6.39
N ASP A 25 20.62 -12.37 -5.99
CA ASP A 25 20.90 -11.95 -4.61
C ASP A 25 19.67 -12.04 -3.68
N LEU A 26 18.49 -12.36 -4.22
CA LEU A 26 17.26 -12.54 -3.45
C LEU A 26 16.95 -14.02 -3.20
N GLY A 27 16.23 -14.28 -2.11
CA GLY A 27 15.60 -15.58 -1.89
C GLY A 27 14.58 -15.93 -2.98
N SER A 28 14.30 -17.21 -3.16
CA SER A 28 13.42 -17.69 -4.24
C SER A 28 12.03 -17.03 -4.20
N GLY A 29 11.42 -16.94 -3.02
CA GLY A 29 10.09 -16.32 -2.86
C GLY A 29 10.06 -14.82 -3.18
N GLU A 30 11.09 -14.06 -2.82
CA GLU A 30 11.15 -12.63 -3.17
C GLU A 30 11.37 -12.44 -4.67
N ARG A 31 12.23 -13.26 -5.28
CA ARG A 31 12.48 -13.26 -6.72
C ARG A 31 11.21 -13.58 -7.48
N GLU A 32 10.51 -14.63 -7.09
CA GLU A 32 9.23 -15.06 -7.65
C GLU A 32 8.16 -13.96 -7.50
N ALA A 33 8.08 -13.29 -6.35
CA ALA A 33 7.14 -12.21 -6.13
C ALA A 33 7.39 -11.00 -7.05
N ILE A 34 8.66 -10.59 -7.23
CA ILE A 34 9.01 -9.51 -8.16
C ILE A 34 8.72 -9.92 -9.60
N GLN A 35 9.10 -11.15 -9.99
CA GLN A 35 8.87 -11.62 -11.34
C GLN A 35 7.37 -11.72 -11.65
N LEU A 36 6.56 -12.23 -10.73
CA LEU A 36 5.11 -12.28 -10.89
C LEU A 36 4.49 -10.88 -11.01
N ALA A 37 4.98 -9.90 -10.24
CA ALA A 37 4.52 -8.52 -10.34
C ALA A 37 4.86 -7.91 -11.71
N LEU A 38 6.02 -8.25 -12.30
CA LEU A 38 6.38 -7.83 -13.64
C LEU A 38 5.49 -8.48 -14.71
N ASP A 39 5.28 -9.79 -14.61
CA ASP A 39 4.50 -10.57 -15.58
C ASP A 39 3.03 -10.14 -15.62
N SER A 40 2.46 -9.83 -14.45
CA SER A 40 1.08 -9.38 -14.31
C SER A 40 0.89 -7.88 -14.50
N GLY A 41 1.97 -7.10 -14.64
CA GLY A 41 1.90 -5.64 -14.67
C GLY A 41 1.30 -5.04 -13.38
N ALA A 42 1.57 -5.68 -12.23
CA ALA A 42 0.96 -5.31 -10.97
C ALA A 42 1.32 -3.87 -10.55
N ASP A 43 0.34 -3.20 -9.94
CA ASP A 43 0.54 -1.86 -9.38
C ASP A 43 1.61 -1.81 -8.30
N PHE A 44 1.64 -2.86 -7.46
CA PHE A 44 2.55 -2.98 -6.33
C PHE A 44 2.97 -4.44 -6.11
N VAL A 45 4.19 -4.63 -5.61
CA VAL A 45 4.62 -5.88 -4.97
C VAL A 45 4.72 -5.70 -3.47
N LEU A 46 4.30 -6.71 -2.70
CA LEU A 46 4.49 -6.73 -1.25
C LEU A 46 5.89 -7.20 -0.90
N MET A 47 6.63 -6.40 -0.13
CA MET A 47 8.01 -6.73 0.22
C MET A 47 8.42 -6.15 1.58
N ASP A 48 8.78 -7.04 2.50
CA ASP A 48 9.10 -6.67 3.89
C ASP A 48 10.60 -6.59 4.21
N GLU A 49 11.49 -7.01 3.31
CA GLU A 49 12.95 -6.88 3.48
C GLU A 49 13.55 -5.74 2.66
N SER A 50 14.62 -5.12 3.18
CA SER A 50 15.26 -3.95 2.56
C SER A 50 15.88 -4.27 1.19
N VAL A 51 16.50 -5.44 1.05
CA VAL A 51 17.13 -5.89 -0.20
C VAL A 51 16.08 -6.10 -1.28
N GLY A 52 15.05 -6.91 -1.01
CA GLY A 52 13.92 -7.11 -1.93
C GLY A 52 13.25 -5.79 -2.32
N ARG A 53 13.01 -4.89 -1.37
CA ARG A 53 12.43 -3.55 -1.64
C ARG A 53 13.28 -2.74 -2.61
N ARG A 54 14.61 -2.77 -2.47
CA ARG A 54 15.53 -2.04 -3.36
C ARG A 54 15.51 -2.64 -4.76
N VAL A 55 15.60 -3.96 -4.86
CA VAL A 55 15.62 -4.67 -6.14
C VAL A 55 14.31 -4.48 -6.91
N ALA A 56 13.17 -4.59 -6.24
CA ALA A 56 11.85 -4.36 -6.87
C ALA A 56 11.74 -2.94 -7.46
N ARG A 57 12.19 -1.91 -6.72
CA ARG A 57 12.22 -0.54 -7.22
C ARG A 57 13.16 -0.36 -8.41
N GLN A 58 14.33 -1.00 -8.39
CA GLN A 58 15.26 -0.99 -9.53
C GLN A 58 14.68 -1.68 -10.76
N ALA A 59 13.81 -2.69 -10.55
CA ALA A 59 13.07 -3.34 -11.61
C ALA A 59 11.86 -2.53 -12.11
N GLY A 60 11.59 -1.34 -11.56
CA GLY A 60 10.47 -0.48 -11.94
C GLY A 60 9.14 -0.82 -11.28
N VAL A 61 9.13 -1.76 -10.33
CA VAL A 61 7.92 -2.17 -9.60
C VAL A 61 7.78 -1.34 -8.33
N ARG A 62 6.60 -0.75 -8.09
CA ARG A 62 6.34 -0.05 -6.84
C ARG A 62 6.21 -1.05 -5.71
N VAL A 63 6.66 -0.67 -4.53
CA VAL A 63 6.71 -1.57 -3.38
C VAL A 63 5.81 -1.07 -2.28
N LYS A 64 5.06 -2.00 -1.68
CA LYS A 64 4.29 -1.76 -0.47
C LYS A 64 4.74 -2.76 0.59
N GLY A 65 4.97 -2.28 1.81
CA GLY A 65 5.22 -3.14 2.97
C GLY A 65 3.98 -3.21 3.85
N THR A 66 4.05 -3.96 4.94
CA THR A 66 2.93 -4.09 5.90
C THR A 66 2.35 -2.74 6.35
N LEU A 67 3.20 -1.77 6.74
CA LEU A 67 2.72 -0.43 7.13
C LEU A 67 1.95 0.29 6.01
N GLY A 68 2.39 0.14 4.76
CA GLY A 68 1.72 0.78 3.62
C GLY A 68 0.33 0.17 3.36
N VAL A 69 0.13 -1.10 3.69
CA VAL A 69 -1.21 -1.74 3.63
C VAL A 69 -2.10 -1.18 4.74
N LEU A 70 -1.57 -0.99 5.95
CA LEU A 70 -2.33 -0.38 7.05
C LEU A 70 -2.68 1.08 6.74
N GLU A 71 -1.75 1.85 6.15
CA GLU A 71 -2.03 3.21 5.67
C GLU A 71 -3.19 3.23 4.67
N ASP A 72 -3.17 2.39 3.64
CA ASP A 72 -4.26 2.32 2.64
C ASP A 72 -5.61 1.97 3.28
N ALA A 73 -5.61 1.03 4.23
CA ALA A 73 -6.83 0.61 4.91
C ALA A 73 -7.39 1.74 5.80
N ALA A 74 -6.51 2.48 6.48
CA ALA A 74 -6.89 3.62 7.29
C ALA A 74 -7.38 4.81 6.44
N ASP A 75 -6.73 5.08 5.30
CA ASP A 75 -7.17 6.07 4.31
C ASP A 75 -8.59 5.75 3.79
N ARG A 76 -8.97 4.46 3.78
CA ARG A 76 -10.31 3.98 3.42
C ARG A 76 -11.29 3.87 4.60
N ASN A 77 -10.90 4.33 5.79
CA ASN A 77 -11.68 4.22 7.04
C ASN A 77 -12.07 2.77 7.41
N LEU A 78 -11.27 1.78 7.01
CA LEU A 78 -11.49 0.37 7.36
C LEU A 78 -10.90 0.01 8.73
N ILE A 79 -9.89 0.76 9.17
CA ILE A 79 -9.18 0.57 10.44
C ILE A 79 -8.75 1.92 11.01
N GLU A 80 -8.48 1.96 12.31
CA GLU A 80 -7.74 3.05 12.95
C GLU A 80 -6.23 2.77 12.90
N LEU A 81 -5.47 3.64 12.22
CA LEU A 81 -4.06 3.38 11.90
C LEU A 81 -3.20 3.16 13.15
N ARG A 82 -3.35 4.04 14.17
CA ARG A 82 -2.55 3.97 15.39
C ARG A 82 -2.82 2.69 16.18
N GLU A 83 -4.07 2.29 16.29
CA GLU A 83 -4.45 1.05 16.97
C GLU A 83 -3.89 -0.18 16.24
N ALA A 84 -3.98 -0.19 14.91
CA ALA A 84 -3.44 -1.28 14.10
C ALA A 84 -1.91 -1.38 14.23
N ILE A 85 -1.20 -0.25 14.31
CA ILE A 85 0.25 -0.22 14.55
C ILE A 85 0.59 -0.78 15.93
N GLU A 86 -0.13 -0.40 16.99
CA GLU A 86 0.13 -0.95 18.34
C GLU A 86 -0.10 -2.47 18.39
N ARG A 87 -1.16 -2.95 17.73
CA ARG A 87 -1.41 -4.39 17.59
C ARG A 87 -0.28 -5.09 16.82
N LEU A 88 0.27 -4.43 15.79
CA LEU A 88 1.41 -4.95 15.03
C LEU A 88 2.68 -5.02 15.88
N ARG A 89 2.95 -4.02 16.74
CA ARG A 89 4.08 -3.98 17.68
C ARG A 89 3.99 -5.07 18.77
N ALA A 90 2.78 -5.50 19.11
CA ALA A 90 2.57 -6.62 20.03
C ALA A 90 2.89 -8.00 19.42
N THR A 91 3.29 -8.06 18.15
CA THR A 91 3.73 -9.28 17.47
C THR A 91 5.25 -9.41 17.48
N ASN A 92 5.78 -10.41 16.77
CA ASN A 92 7.22 -10.63 16.62
C ASN A 92 7.83 -9.87 15.42
N ILE A 93 7.20 -8.76 15.00
CA ILE A 93 7.66 -7.91 13.89
C ILE A 93 8.40 -6.70 14.47
N PHE A 94 9.59 -6.44 13.95
CA PHE A 94 10.39 -5.28 14.31
C PHE A 94 10.26 -4.20 13.24
N ILE A 95 9.81 -3.02 13.65
CA ILE A 95 9.65 -1.86 12.78
C ILE A 95 10.38 -0.68 13.43
N ALA A 96 11.26 -0.05 12.66
CA ALA A 96 11.95 1.16 13.11
C ALA A 96 10.94 2.28 13.36
N GLU A 97 11.09 3.01 14.47
CA GLU A 97 10.13 4.03 14.90
C GLU A 97 10.00 5.15 13.85
N GLU A 98 11.07 5.44 13.12
CA GLU A 98 11.08 6.43 12.03
C GLU A 98 10.12 6.04 10.88
N LEU A 99 9.93 4.75 10.65
CA LEU A 99 8.98 4.26 9.64
C LEU A 99 7.53 4.41 10.11
N ILE A 100 7.29 4.19 11.41
CA ILE A 100 5.98 4.39 12.05
C ILE A 100 5.60 5.87 12.01
N ASP A 101 6.49 6.74 12.49
CA ASP A 101 6.29 8.19 12.46
C ASP A 101 6.05 8.70 11.04
N GLY A 102 6.83 8.17 10.08
CA GLY A 102 6.64 8.47 8.67
C GLY A 102 5.25 8.06 8.16
N ALA A 103 4.75 6.88 8.54
CA ALA A 103 3.44 6.38 8.13
C ALA A 103 2.30 7.23 8.72
N VAL A 104 2.36 7.55 10.01
CA VAL A 104 1.38 8.41 10.69
C VAL A 104 1.32 9.79 10.03
N ARG A 105 2.48 10.43 9.81
CA ARG A 105 2.54 11.76 9.18
C ARG A 105 1.94 11.77 7.77
N ARG A 106 2.23 10.74 6.96
CA ARG A 106 1.67 10.62 5.60
C ARG A 106 0.15 10.49 5.63
N HIS A 107 -0.37 9.63 6.51
CA HIS A 107 -1.82 9.44 6.68
C HIS A 107 -2.53 10.73 7.12
N GLU A 108 -2.01 11.42 8.14
CA GLU A 108 -2.57 12.70 8.60
C GLU A 108 -2.58 13.77 7.50
N THR A 109 -1.53 13.80 6.67
CA THR A 109 -1.44 14.74 5.53
C THR A 109 -2.54 14.46 4.49
N ARG A 110 -2.80 13.18 4.17
CA ARG A 110 -3.86 12.79 3.22
C ARG A 110 -5.26 13.10 3.75
N ARG A 111 -5.53 12.86 5.04
CA ARG A 111 -6.82 13.24 5.64
C ARG A 111 -7.07 14.75 5.60
N ARG A 112 -6.04 15.56 5.87
CA ARG A 112 -6.16 17.03 5.79
C ARG A 112 -6.45 17.52 4.37
N THR A 113 -5.98 16.83 3.33
CA THR A 113 -6.31 17.19 1.95
C THR A 113 -7.71 16.76 1.53
N ASP A 114 -8.21 15.66 2.08
CA ASP A 114 -9.59 15.19 1.84
C ASP A 114 -10.62 16.01 2.63
N ASP A 115 -10.25 16.56 3.79
CA ASP A 115 -11.08 17.42 4.64
C ASP A 115 -10.97 18.94 4.33
N GLY A 116 -10.35 19.31 3.19
CA GLY A 116 -10.29 20.70 2.71
C GLY A 116 -11.68 21.26 2.36
N PRO A 117 -11.94 22.58 2.51
CA PRO A 117 -13.30 23.10 2.60
C PRO A 117 -14.09 22.81 1.32
N ALA A 118 -15.26 22.19 1.49
CA ALA A 118 -16.26 22.06 0.44
C ALA A 118 -16.47 23.42 -0.23
N THR A 119 -16.05 23.53 -1.49
CA THR A 119 -16.42 24.66 -2.33
C THR A 119 -17.93 24.62 -2.49
N SER A 120 -18.62 25.47 -1.73
CA SER A 120 -20.07 25.62 -1.80
C SER A 120 -20.49 26.06 -3.21
N PRO A 121 -21.66 25.61 -3.67
CA PRO A 121 -22.09 25.69 -5.06
C PRO A 121 -22.37 27.14 -5.48
N THR A 122 -22.00 27.46 -6.71
CA THR A 122 -22.33 28.70 -7.41
C THR A 122 -23.84 28.98 -7.33
N LYS A 123 -24.22 29.92 -6.48
CA LYS A 123 -25.59 30.45 -6.42
C LYS A 123 -25.84 31.37 -7.61
N GLY A 124 -26.70 30.91 -8.50
CA GLY A 124 -27.81 31.69 -9.03
C GLY A 124 -27.48 32.81 -10.02
N ARG A 125 -27.73 32.52 -11.30
CA ARG A 125 -28.21 33.52 -12.26
C ARG A 125 -29.53 34.10 -11.74
N ASP A 126 -29.69 35.41 -11.92
CA ASP A 126 -30.90 36.18 -12.23
C ASP A 126 -30.61 37.64 -11.85
N ALA A 127 -30.97 38.69 -12.56
CA ALA A 127 -31.53 38.99 -13.88
C ALA A 127 -31.23 40.50 -14.07
N GLY A 128 -31.33 41.03 -15.29
CA GLY A 128 -31.11 42.47 -15.58
C GLY A 128 -32.07 43.43 -14.83
N PRO A 129 -32.14 44.75 -15.17
CA PRO A 129 -32.13 45.21 -16.55
C PRO A 129 -31.44 46.58 -16.86
N LEU A 130 -31.26 46.79 -18.17
CA LEU A 130 -31.39 48.05 -18.93
C LEU A 130 -30.78 49.35 -18.35
N ARG A 131 -29.69 49.83 -18.98
CA ARG A 131 -29.67 51.09 -19.76
C ARG A 131 -28.39 51.19 -20.59
#